data_AF-A0A561UGX1-F1
#
_entry.id   AF-A0A561UGX1-F1
#
_cell.length_a   1.000
_cell.length_b   1.000
_cell.length_c   1.000
_cell.angle_alpha   90.00
_cell.angle_beta   90.00
_cell.angle_gamma   90.00
#
_symmetry.space_group_name_H-M   'P 1'
#
loop_
_entity.id
_entity.type
_entity.pdbx_description
1 polymer ?
#
loop_
_entity_poly.entity_id
_entity_poly.type
_entity_poly.pdbx_seq_one_letter_code
_entity_poly.pdbx_strand_id
1 'polypeptide(L)'
;MDAQQALGIAADARRAAARSRLPGWYPPVGAGLHAAGSIALGVALMTSVQPALRWPLLAVAVVTWAGVLGLSARLGRRGGVVPRLAERDSRQRWIDVLPSLVVMVVDVALWATVGLAWMLVFSGIALGASEWFRLARRAR
;
A
#
# COMPACT_ATOMS: atom_id res chain seq x y z
N MET A 1 4.51 39.11 6.40
CA MET A 1 5.04 37.89 7.07
C MET A 1 6.51 38.11 7.33
N ASP A 2 6.91 38.14 8.60
CA ASP A 2 8.32 38.32 8.96
C ASP A 2 9.12 37.04 8.71
N ALA A 3 10.40 37.20 8.35
CA ALA A 3 11.32 36.09 8.10
C ALA A 3 11.42 35.12 9.30
N GLN A 4 11.32 35.64 10.54
CA GLN A 4 11.29 34.83 11.76
C GLN A 4 10.01 33.99 11.90
N GLN A 5 8.85 34.50 11.47
CA GLN A 5 7.60 33.73 11.44
C GLN A 5 7.68 32.59 10.41
N ALA A 6 8.27 32.85 9.24
CA ALA A 6 8.47 31.83 8.21
C ALA A 6 9.40 30.71 8.71
N LEU A 7 10.49 31.06 9.41
CA LEU A 7 11.41 30.08 10.02
C LEU A 7 10.75 29.28 11.14
N GLY A 8 9.89 29.89 11.95
CA GLY A 8 9.11 29.20 12.99
C GLY A 8 8.18 28.16 12.40
N ILE A 9 7.40 28.54 11.37
CA ILE A 9 6.50 27.61 10.65
C ILE A 9 7.30 26.49 9.99
N ALA A 10 8.45 26.78 9.38
CA ALA A 10 9.32 25.77 8.78
C ALA A 10 9.88 24.79 9.82
N ALA A 11 10.26 25.28 11.02
CA ALA A 11 10.75 24.44 12.11
C ALA A 11 9.63 23.54 12.67
N ASP A 12 8.43 24.07 12.86
CA ASP A 12 7.28 23.29 13.34
C ASP A 12 6.79 22.29 12.30
N ALA A 13 6.79 22.64 11.02
CA ALA A 13 6.52 21.72 9.92
C ALA A 13 7.55 20.58 9.89
N ARG A 14 8.85 20.87 10.10
CA ARG A 14 9.90 19.85 10.23
C ARG A 14 9.69 18.95 11.44
N ARG A 15 9.33 19.51 12.61
CA ARG A 15 9.05 18.72 13.82
C ARG A 15 7.79 17.88 13.69
N ALA A 16 6.77 18.36 12.98
CA ALA A 16 5.55 17.62 12.69
C ALA A 16 5.83 16.49 11.70
N ALA A 17 6.59 16.75 10.63
CA ALA A 17 7.02 15.75 9.65
C ALA A 17 7.95 14.67 10.25
N ALA A 18 8.80 15.04 11.22
CA ALA A 18 9.62 14.09 11.95
C ALA A 18 8.81 13.17 12.85
N ARG A 19 7.72 13.68 13.45
CA ARG A 19 6.77 12.91 14.28
C ARG A 19 5.84 12.00 13.45
N SER A 20 5.64 12.30 12.16
CA SER A 20 4.76 11.51 11.27
C SER A 20 5.47 10.36 10.54
N ARG A 21 6.69 9.98 10.95
CA ARG A 21 7.38 8.81 10.39
C ARG A 21 6.65 7.53 10.79
N LEU A 22 6.15 6.80 9.79
CA LEU A 22 5.53 5.50 9.99
C LEU A 22 6.53 4.54 10.66
N PRO A 23 6.07 3.69 11.60
CA PRO A 23 6.92 2.66 12.18
C PRO A 23 7.51 1.76 11.08
N GLY A 24 8.77 1.34 11.20
CA GLY A 24 9.45 0.51 10.18
C GLY A 24 8.75 -0.82 9.88
N TRP A 25 7.98 -1.35 10.84
CA TRP A 25 7.17 -2.57 10.67
C TRP A 25 5.85 -2.34 9.91
N TYR A 26 5.38 -1.10 9.76
CA TYR A 26 4.07 -0.84 9.16
C TYR A 26 4.02 -1.19 7.66
N PRO A 27 4.96 -0.74 6.79
CA PRO A 27 4.88 -1.08 5.38
C PRO A 27 4.93 -2.59 5.09
N PRO A 28 5.78 -3.43 5.73
CA PRO A 28 5.78 -4.86 5.44
C PRO A 28 4.51 -5.55 5.95
N VAL A 29 3.97 -5.13 7.11
CA VAL A 29 2.72 -5.69 7.65
C VAL A 29 1.52 -5.29 6.78
N GLY A 30 1.40 -4.00 6.43
CA GLY A 30 0.32 -3.50 5.58
C GLY A 30 0.34 -4.13 4.19
N ALA A 31 1.52 -4.23 3.58
CA ALA A 31 1.70 -4.89 2.28
C ALA A 31 1.38 -6.39 2.37
N GLY A 32 1.83 -7.08 3.41
CA GLY A 32 1.55 -8.49 3.63
C GLY A 32 0.07 -8.79 3.80
N LEU A 33 -0.63 -7.99 4.60
CA LEU A 33 -2.08 -8.13 4.79
C LEU A 33 -2.85 -7.84 3.49
N HIS A 34 -2.50 -6.79 2.76
CA HIS A 34 -3.13 -6.48 1.48
C HIS A 34 -2.90 -7.61 0.46
N ALA A 35 -1.66 -8.09 0.32
CA ALA A 35 -1.31 -9.17 -0.59
C ALA A 35 -2.07 -10.46 -0.23
N ALA A 36 -2.05 -10.85 1.05
CA ALA A 36 -2.76 -12.04 1.52
C ALA A 36 -4.27 -11.94 1.24
N GLY A 37 -4.88 -10.78 1.47
CA GLY A 37 -6.31 -10.57 1.23
C GLY A 37 -6.68 -10.65 -0.25
N SER A 38 -5.92 -9.97 -1.11
CA SER A 38 -6.17 -9.98 -2.56
C SER A 38 -5.95 -11.35 -3.17
N ILE A 39 -4.91 -12.07 -2.76
CA ILE A 39 -4.65 -13.44 -3.23
C ILE A 39 -5.75 -14.38 -2.73
N ALA A 40 -6.10 -14.34 -1.45
CA ALA A 40 -7.15 -15.20 -0.90
C ALA A 40 -8.50 -14.96 -1.57
N LEU A 41 -8.87 -13.70 -1.79
CA LEU A 41 -10.10 -13.34 -2.51
C LEU A 41 -10.05 -13.80 -3.97
N GLY A 42 -8.95 -13.54 -4.66
CA GLY A 42 -8.77 -13.96 -6.05
C GLY A 42 -8.91 -15.46 -6.21
N VAL A 43 -8.24 -16.25 -5.36
CA VAL A 43 -8.37 -17.72 -5.34
C VAL A 43 -9.80 -18.15 -5.00
N ALA A 44 -10.46 -17.53 -4.01
CA ALA A 44 -11.84 -17.86 -3.65
C ALA A 44 -12.86 -17.62 -4.77
N LEU A 45 -12.53 -16.77 -5.74
CA LEU A 45 -13.35 -16.47 -6.91
C LEU A 45 -13.05 -17.37 -8.11
N MET A 46 -12.00 -18.20 -8.06
CA MET A 46 -11.70 -19.16 -9.12
C MET A 46 -12.74 -20.28 -9.13
N THR A 47 -13.19 -20.65 -10.34
CA THR A 47 -14.19 -21.71 -10.54
C THR A 47 -13.65 -23.11 -10.21
N SER A 48 -12.34 -23.28 -10.18
CA SER A 48 -11.66 -24.54 -9.87
C SER A 48 -11.54 -24.83 -8.36
N VAL A 49 -11.90 -23.89 -7.49
CA VAL A 49 -11.73 -24.05 -6.04
C VAL A 49 -12.88 -24.85 -5.43
N GLN A 50 -12.50 -25.83 -4.59
CA GLN A 50 -13.46 -26.66 -3.87
C GLN A 50 -14.35 -25.80 -2.96
N PRO A 51 -15.67 -26.06 -2.91
CA PRO A 51 -16.60 -25.28 -2.08
C PRO A 51 -16.19 -25.21 -0.60
N ALA A 52 -15.60 -26.29 -0.07
CA ALA A 52 -15.12 -26.36 1.32
C ALA A 52 -13.98 -25.37 1.63
N LEU A 53 -13.15 -25.02 0.64
CA LEU A 53 -12.03 -24.09 0.79
C LEU A 53 -12.43 -22.64 0.54
N ARG A 54 -13.56 -22.42 -0.15
CA ARG A 54 -14.03 -21.08 -0.51
C ARG A 54 -14.32 -20.21 0.70
N TRP A 55 -15.03 -20.74 1.70
CA TRP A 55 -15.38 -20.00 2.91
C TRP A 55 -14.16 -19.64 3.77
N PRO A 56 -13.22 -20.57 4.05
CA PRO A 56 -11.94 -20.22 4.69
C PRO A 56 -11.17 -19.12 3.95
N LEU A 57 -11.07 -19.19 2.62
CA LEU A 57 -10.37 -18.17 1.84
C LEU A 57 -11.04 -16.79 1.91
N LEU A 58 -12.38 -16.75 1.84
CA LEU A 58 -13.13 -15.50 2.05
C LEU A 58 -12.93 -14.95 3.46
N ALA A 59 -12.90 -15.80 4.48
CA ALA A 59 -12.63 -15.38 5.86
C ALA A 59 -11.23 -14.78 5.99
N VAL A 60 -10.21 -15.40 5.38
CA VAL A 60 -8.85 -14.85 5.32
C VAL A 60 -8.84 -13.48 4.62
N ALA A 61 -9.53 -13.35 3.49
CA ALA A 61 -9.62 -12.08 2.77
C ALA A 61 -10.26 -10.97 3.63
N VAL A 62 -11.36 -11.28 4.31
CA VAL A 62 -12.05 -10.33 5.19
C VAL A 62 -11.17 -9.92 6.37
N VAL A 63 -10.56 -10.88 7.07
CA VAL A 63 -9.72 -10.62 8.25
C VAL A 63 -8.52 -9.77 7.89
N THR A 64 -7.86 -10.07 6.76
CA THR A 64 -6.67 -9.34 6.32
C THR A 64 -7.01 -7.92 5.88
N TRP A 65 -8.07 -7.71 5.11
CA TRP A 65 -8.54 -6.37 4.74
C TRP A 65 -9.04 -5.56 5.94
N ALA A 66 -9.76 -6.18 6.88
CA ALA A 66 -10.11 -5.54 8.15
C ALA A 66 -8.86 -5.13 8.94
N GLY A 67 -7.81 -5.96 8.90
CA GLY A 67 -6.49 -5.63 9.45
C GLY A 67 -5.86 -4.41 8.79
N VAL A 68 -5.87 -4.32 7.45
CA VAL A 68 -5.39 -3.15 6.70
C VAL A 68 -6.16 -1.89 7.10
N LEU A 69 -7.50 -1.94 7.09
CA LEU A 69 -8.36 -0.82 7.48
C LEU A 69 -8.10 -0.39 8.93
N GLY A 70 -7.97 -1.36 9.85
CA GLY A 70 -7.66 -1.11 11.25
C GLY A 70 -6.29 -0.44 11.44
N LEU A 71 -5.27 -0.89 10.69
CA LEU A 71 -3.96 -0.27 10.69
C LEU A 71 -4.00 1.16 10.12
N SER A 72 -4.66 1.37 8.98
CA SER A 72 -4.82 2.69 8.38
C SER A 72 -5.58 3.64 9.30
N ALA A 73 -6.66 3.20 9.95
CA ALA A 73 -7.41 3.98 10.92
C ALA A 73 -6.57 4.34 12.15
N ARG A 74 -5.79 3.38 12.68
CA ARG A 74 -4.89 3.60 13.82
C ARG A 74 -3.81 4.63 13.49
N LEU A 75 -3.27 4.60 12.27
CA LEU A 75 -2.25 5.55 11.84
C LEU A 75 -2.83 6.93 11.52
N GLY A 76 -3.98 6.99 10.87
CA GLY A 76 -4.71 8.24 10.64
C GLY A 76 -5.02 8.96 11.95
N ARG A 77 -5.45 8.23 12.98
CA ARG A 77 -5.73 8.77 14.32
C ARG A 77 -4.48 9.22 15.09
N ARG A 78 -3.28 8.70 14.78
CA ARG A 78 -2.04 8.96 15.54
C ARG A 78 -1.12 10.03 14.94
N GLY A 79 -1.46 10.63 13.80
CA GLY A 79 -0.53 11.59 13.22
C GLY A 79 -0.94 12.35 11.98
N GLY A 80 -2.16 12.17 11.45
CA GLY A 80 -2.93 13.11 10.60
C GLY A 80 -2.28 13.74 9.36
N VAL A 81 -1.00 13.49 9.09
CA VAL A 81 -0.24 14.09 8.02
C VAL A 81 0.43 12.92 7.33
N VAL A 82 -0.29 12.33 6.38
CA VAL A 82 0.37 11.53 5.34
C VAL A 82 1.44 12.46 4.78
N PRO A 83 2.73 12.14 4.91
CA PRO A 83 3.76 13.00 4.37
C PRO A 83 3.46 13.14 2.88
N ARG A 84 2.99 14.33 2.47
CA ARG A 84 3.06 14.71 1.07
C ARG A 84 4.50 14.44 0.69
N LEU A 85 4.70 13.64 -0.36
CA LEU A 85 6.00 13.46 -0.98
C LEU A 85 6.53 14.86 -1.25
N ALA A 86 7.31 15.39 -0.29
CA ALA A 86 7.91 16.71 -0.34
C ALA A 86 8.61 16.79 -1.69
N GLU A 87 8.39 17.88 -2.42
CA GLU A 87 8.91 18.20 -3.76
C GLU A 87 10.18 17.41 -4.09
N ARG A 88 9.99 16.16 -4.54
CA ARG A 88 11.07 15.33 -5.03
C ARG A 88 11.25 15.76 -6.47
N ASP A 89 12.51 15.92 -6.84
CA ASP A 89 12.92 16.21 -8.20
C ASP A 89 12.14 15.34 -9.19
N SER A 90 11.66 15.93 -10.28
CA SER A 90 10.64 15.34 -11.16
C SER A 90 10.99 13.92 -11.61
N ARG A 91 12.29 13.65 -11.83
CA ARG A 91 12.85 12.35 -12.20
C ARG A 91 12.70 11.29 -11.10
N GLN A 92 12.89 11.63 -9.83
CA GLN A 92 12.72 10.70 -8.71
C GLN A 92 11.25 10.35 -8.48
N ARG A 93 10.34 11.29 -8.78
CA ARG A 93 8.90 11.07 -8.71
C ARG A 93 8.46 10.00 -9.71
N TRP A 94 8.98 10.04 -10.94
CA TRP A 94 8.68 9.02 -11.95
C TRP A 94 9.19 7.63 -11.57
N ILE A 95 10.37 7.52 -10.95
CA ILE A 95 10.91 6.22 -10.49
C ILE A 95 10.01 5.58 -9.43
N ASP A 96 9.38 6.37 -8.56
CA ASP A 96 8.49 5.86 -7.51
C ASP A 96 7.06 5.55 -8.02
N VAL A 97 6.61 6.23 -9.08
CA VAL A 97 5.24 6.13 -9.65
C VAL A 97 5.15 5.10 -10.78
N LEU A 98 6.17 5.00 -11.62
CA LEU A 98 6.16 4.14 -12.81
C LEU A 98 5.84 2.67 -12.50
N PRO A 99 6.38 2.04 -11.42
CA PRO A 99 6.01 0.68 -11.07
C PRO A 99 4.52 0.53 -10.79
N SER A 100 3.91 1.49 -10.08
CA SER A 100 2.47 1.45 -9.78
C SER A 100 1.62 1.61 -11.04
N LEU A 101 2.04 2.44 -12.00
CA LEU A 101 1.36 2.58 -13.28
C LEU A 101 1.45 1.30 -14.11
N VAL A 102 2.62 0.65 -14.15
CA VAL A 102 2.80 -0.63 -14.83
C VAL A 102 1.89 -1.69 -14.21
N VAL A 103 1.85 -1.79 -12.89
CA VAL A 103 0.94 -2.72 -12.19
C VAL A 103 -0.52 -2.44 -12.54
N MET A 104 -0.94 -1.18 -12.57
CA MET A 104 -2.31 -0.81 -12.95
C MET A 104 -2.65 -1.22 -14.39
N VAL A 105 -1.74 -1.00 -15.35
CA VAL A 105 -1.95 -1.39 -16.75
C VAL A 105 -2.06 -2.92 -16.87
N VAL A 106 -1.19 -3.66 -16.16
CA VAL A 106 -1.25 -5.13 -16.14
C VAL A 106 -2.53 -5.64 -15.48
N ASP A 107 -2.98 -5.02 -14.39
CA ASP A 107 -4.24 -5.36 -13.71
C ASP A 107 -5.43 -5.19 -14.67
N VAL A 108 -5.50 -4.06 -15.40
CA VAL A 108 -6.56 -3.84 -16.40
C VAL A 108 -6.52 -4.90 -17.50
N ALA A 109 -5.33 -5.24 -18.00
CA ALA A 109 -5.16 -6.27 -19.02
C ALA A 109 -5.57 -7.66 -18.52
N LEU A 110 -5.18 -8.03 -17.30
CA LEU A 110 -5.56 -9.31 -16.69
C LEU A 110 -7.06 -9.39 -16.44
N TRP A 111 -7.68 -8.32 -15.94
CA TRP A 111 -9.12 -8.27 -15.76
C TRP A 111 -9.86 -8.50 -17.09
N ALA A 112 -9.39 -7.87 -18.17
CA ALA A 112 -9.99 -8.00 -19.50
C ALA A 112 -9.75 -9.37 -20.15
N THR A 113 -8.66 -10.08 -19.84
CA THR A 113 -8.25 -11.31 -20.54
C THR A 113 -8.51 -12.59 -19.78
N VAL A 114 -8.23 -12.62 -18.47
CA VAL A 114 -8.30 -13.80 -17.60
C VAL A 114 -9.30 -13.65 -16.45
N GLY A 115 -9.88 -12.46 -16.30
CA GLY A 115 -10.94 -12.16 -15.36
C GLY A 115 -10.46 -11.67 -14.00
N LEU A 116 -11.44 -11.29 -13.17
CA LEU A 116 -11.23 -10.64 -11.88
C LEU A 116 -10.39 -11.48 -10.89
N ALA A 117 -10.57 -12.81 -10.89
CA ALA A 117 -9.87 -13.70 -9.97
C ALA A 117 -8.34 -13.61 -10.13
N TRP A 118 -7.85 -13.70 -11.37
CA TRP A 118 -6.42 -13.63 -11.67
C TRP A 118 -5.85 -12.22 -11.52
N MET A 119 -6.64 -11.19 -11.87
CA MET A 119 -6.27 -9.80 -11.58
C MET A 119 -5.99 -9.61 -10.08
N LEU A 120 -6.87 -10.09 -9.20
CA LEU A 120 -6.71 -9.93 -7.75
C LEU A 120 -5.47 -10.67 -7.21
N VAL A 121 -5.19 -11.88 -7.71
CA VAL A 121 -3.97 -12.63 -7.34
C VAL A 121 -2.73 -11.85 -7.75
N PHE A 122 -2.68 -11.40 -9.00
CA PHE A 122 -1.52 -10.64 -9.51
C PHE A 122 -1.35 -9.32 -8.77
N SER A 123 -2.42 -8.54 -8.58
CA SER A 123 -2.39 -7.27 -7.87
C SER A 123 -1.87 -7.44 -6.44
N GLY A 124 -2.28 -8.50 -5.75
CA GLY A 124 -1.76 -8.86 -4.43
C GLY A 124 -0.24 -9.08 -4.45
N ILE A 125 0.27 -9.86 -5.40
CA ILE A 125 1.71 -10.14 -5.56
C ILE A 125 2.48 -8.86 -5.92
N ALA A 126 2.00 -8.11 -6.91
CA ALA A 126 2.70 -6.98 -7.49
C ALA A 126 2.76 -5.77 -6.54
N LEU A 127 1.65 -5.46 -5.86
CA LEU A 127 1.61 -4.42 -4.84
C LEU A 127 2.41 -4.82 -3.60
N GLY A 128 2.33 -6.10 -3.19
CA GLY A 128 3.16 -6.64 -2.12
C GLY A 128 4.65 -6.47 -2.42
N ALA A 129 5.10 -6.92 -3.60
CA ALA A 129 6.48 -6.79 -4.05
C ALA A 129 6.93 -5.33 -4.17
N SER A 130 6.07 -4.43 -4.64
CA SER A 130 6.37 -3.00 -4.78
C SER A 130 6.65 -2.32 -3.43
N GLU A 131 5.88 -2.66 -2.40
CA GLU A 131 6.10 -2.12 -1.06
C GLU A 131 7.37 -2.70 -0.40
N TRP A 132 7.67 -3.98 -0.61
CA TRP A 132 8.95 -4.57 -0.20
C TRP A 132 10.15 -3.94 -0.90
N PHE A 133 10.04 -3.64 -2.20
CA PHE A 133 11.07 -2.93 -2.95
C PHE A 133 11.29 -1.50 -2.42
N ARG A 134 10.20 -0.78 -2.11
CA ARG A 134 10.25 0.55 -1.48
C ARG A 134 10.89 0.50 -0.09
N LEU A 135 10.62 -0.54 0.71
CA LEU A 135 11.28 -0.77 1.99
C LEU A 135 12.78 -1.01 1.85
N ALA A 136 13.17 -1.93 0.96
CA ALA A 136 14.58 -2.26 0.70
C ALA A 136 15.39 -1.03 0.27
N ARG A 137 14.78 -0.12 -0.50
CA ARG A 137 15.38 1.16 -0.91
C ARG A 137 15.49 2.20 0.21
N ARG A 138 14.65 2.14 1.25
CA ARG A 138 14.71 3.07 2.40
C ARG A 138 15.69 2.62 3.48
N ALA A 139 16.06 1.34 3.48
CA ALA A 139 17.01 0.75 4.41
C ALA A 139 18.49 0.90 3.96
N ARG A 140 18.73 1.38 2.74
CA ARG A 140 20.04 1.77 2.21
C ARG A 140 20.21 3.27 2.31
#